data_AF-A0A8X6XP24-F1
#
_entry.id   AF-A0A8X6XP24-F1
#
_cell.length_a   1.000
_cell.length_b   1.000
_cell.length_c   1.000
_cell.angle_alpha   90.00
_cell.angle_beta   90.00
_cell.angle_gamma   90.00
#
_symmetry.space_group_name_H-M   'P 1'
#
loop_
_entity.id
_entity.type
_entity.pdbx_description
1 polymer ?
#
loop_
_entity_poly.entity_id
_entity_poly.type
_entity_poly.pdbx_seq_one_letter_code
_entity_poly.pdbx_strand_id
1 'polypeptide(L)'
;MAYSPSLFCFCCRLFENANSSNAPKFYSTDGFNTWWKLNPKVANHEPSAQHNEYFFKWKELEKRLRKGQTIDKKELLAQRKLKNGMKF
;
A
#
# COMPACT_ATOMS: atom_id res chain seq x y z
N MET A 1 -25.43 5.20 -12.22
CA MET A 1 -24.38 5.33 -11.19
C MET A 1 -23.45 6.46 -11.63
N ALA A 2 -23.49 7.61 -10.96
CA ALA A 2 -22.61 8.72 -11.29
C ALA A 2 -21.20 8.37 -10.79
N TYR A 3 -20.23 8.28 -11.71
CA TYR A 3 -18.83 8.09 -11.36
C TYR A 3 -18.30 9.45 -10.90
N SER A 4 -18.29 9.69 -9.59
CA SER A 4 -17.65 10.87 -9.03
C SER A 4 -16.15 10.58 -8.93
N PRO A 5 -15.28 11.28 -9.68
CA PRO A 5 -13.85 11.05 -9.59
C PRO A 5 -13.33 11.53 -8.23
N SER A 6 -12.92 10.58 -7.39
CA SER A 6 -12.27 10.85 -6.11
C SER A 6 -10.77 10.65 -6.25
N LEU A 7 -9.98 11.58 -5.71
CA LEU A 7 -8.52 11.46 -5.67
C LEU A 7 -8.07 10.84 -4.34
N PHE A 8 -7.11 9.90 -4.43
CA PHE A 8 -6.51 9.21 -3.31
C PHE A 8 -4.99 9.22 -3.42
N CYS A 9 -4.30 9.16 -2.28
CA CYS A 9 -2.88 8.83 -2.23
C CYS A 9 -2.72 7.32 -2.15
N PHE A 10 -2.16 6.72 -3.20
CA PHE A 10 -2.13 5.27 -3.37
C PHE A 10 -1.37 4.54 -2.24
N CYS A 11 -0.13 4.95 -1.94
CA CYS A 11 0.66 4.31 -0.89
C CYS A 11 -0.01 4.43 0.48
N CYS A 12 -0.58 5.60 0.78
CA CYS A 12 -1.28 5.81 2.04
C CYS A 12 -2.53 4.94 2.15
N ARG A 13 -3.37 4.87 1.11
CA ARG A 13 -4.56 4.01 1.12
C ARG A 13 -4.21 2.53 1.26
N LEU A 14 -3.09 2.10 0.70
CA LEU A 14 -2.65 0.70 0.73
C LEU A 14 -2.15 0.25 2.10
N PHE A 15 -1.52 1.14 2.87
CA PHE A 15 -0.87 0.82 4.14
C PHE A 15 -1.49 1.50 5.37
N GLU A 16 -2.58 2.24 5.16
CA GLU A 16 -3.39 2.79 6.22
C GLU A 16 -3.88 1.69 7.19
N ASN A 17 -3.94 2.03 8.47
CA ASN A 17 -4.58 1.19 9.46
C ASN A 17 -6.11 1.43 9.44
N ALA A 18 -6.87 0.43 8.97
CA ALA A 18 -8.33 0.49 8.80
C ALA A 18 -9.11 0.84 10.09
N ASN A 19 -8.48 0.79 11.26
CA ASN A 19 -9.10 1.08 12.55
C ASN A 19 -9.02 2.55 12.98
N SER A 20 -8.48 3.45 12.14
CA SER A 20 -8.41 4.88 12.44
C SER A 20 -9.68 5.60 11.97
N SER A 21 -10.61 5.88 12.89
CA SER A 21 -11.81 6.68 12.62
C SER A 21 -11.51 8.15 12.25
N ASN A 22 -10.24 8.59 12.33
CA ASN A 22 -9.79 9.95 12.02
C ASN A 22 -8.84 10.01 10.80
N ALA A 23 -8.96 9.05 9.90
CA ALA A 23 -8.15 8.98 8.69
C ALA A 23 -8.29 10.23 7.80
N PRO A 24 -7.17 10.88 7.40
CA PRO A 24 -7.17 11.88 6.36
C PRO A 24 -7.86 11.44 5.07
N LYS A 25 -8.58 12.40 4.45
CA LYS A 25 -9.32 12.21 3.20
C LYS A 25 -8.51 11.64 2.03
N PHE A 26 -7.18 11.71 2.08
CA PHE A 26 -6.30 11.13 1.05
C PHE A 26 -6.41 9.61 0.97
N TYR A 27 -6.94 8.98 2.01
CA TYR A 27 -7.06 7.54 2.11
C TYR A 27 -8.37 7.09 2.76
N SER A 28 -9.30 7.98 3.13
CA SER A 28 -10.69 7.60 3.45
C SER A 28 -11.41 6.99 2.23
N THR A 29 -12.47 6.21 2.48
CA THR A 29 -13.28 5.56 1.44
C THR A 29 -13.91 6.56 0.45
N ASP A 30 -14.22 7.78 0.89
CA ASP A 30 -14.84 8.82 0.05
C ASP A 30 -13.84 9.68 -0.74
N GLY A 31 -12.55 9.59 -0.42
CA GLY A 31 -11.47 10.33 -1.10
C GLY A 31 -11.64 11.85 -1.17
N PHE A 32 -10.97 12.47 -2.14
CA PHE A 32 -11.16 13.87 -2.50
C PHE A 32 -11.99 14.05 -3.76
N ASN A 33 -13.27 14.40 -3.59
CA ASN A 33 -14.20 14.70 -4.69
C ASN A 33 -13.99 16.08 -5.33
N THR A 34 -13.23 16.97 -4.66
CA THR A 34 -12.91 18.32 -5.15
C THR A 34 -11.43 18.43 -5.49
N TRP A 35 -11.00 17.74 -6.55
CA TRP A 35 -9.60 17.68 -6.95
C TRP A 35 -9.00 19.07 -7.26
N TRP A 36 -9.80 20.02 -7.73
CA TRP A 36 -9.39 21.40 -7.97
C TRP A 36 -9.11 22.23 -6.70
N LYS A 37 -9.47 21.73 -5.50
CA LYS A 37 -9.17 22.35 -4.19
C LYS A 37 -8.05 21.62 -3.44
N LEU A 38 -7.21 20.88 -4.15
CA LEU A 38 -6.13 20.09 -3.58
C LEU A 38 -4.84 20.88 -3.31
N ASN A 39 -4.67 22.05 -3.91
CA ASN A 39 -3.64 22.99 -3.48
C ASN A 39 -4.22 23.82 -2.31
N PRO A 40 -3.56 23.91 -1.13
CA PRO A 40 -2.24 23.39 -0.74
C PRO A 40 -2.23 22.02 -0.04
N LYS A 41 -3.38 21.32 0.01
CA LYS A 41 -3.51 20.03 0.72
C LYS A 41 -2.52 18.97 0.28
N VAL A 42 -2.20 18.86 -1.01
CA VAL A 42 -1.19 17.93 -1.53
C VAL A 42 0.20 18.33 -1.06
N ALA A 43 0.55 19.62 -1.19
CA ALA A 43 1.83 20.15 -0.75
C ALA A 43 2.06 19.97 0.77
N ASN A 44 0.98 19.96 1.56
CA ASN A 44 1.06 19.66 3.00
C ASN A 44 1.11 18.15 3.30
N HIS A 45 0.55 17.32 2.42
CA HIS A 45 0.46 15.87 2.61
C HIS A 45 1.76 15.14 2.23
N GLU A 46 2.34 15.45 1.08
CA GLU A 46 3.57 14.82 0.58
C GLU A 46 4.74 14.83 1.59
N PRO A 47 5.03 15.93 2.32
CA PRO A 47 6.11 15.94 3.30
C PRO A 47 5.75 15.27 4.63
N SER A 48 4.51 14.80 4.83
CA SER A 48 4.10 14.20 6.11
C SER A 48 4.86 12.92 6.42
N ALA A 49 5.21 12.71 7.70
CA ALA A 49 5.92 11.51 8.15
C ALA A 49 5.15 10.22 7.81
N GLN A 50 3.82 10.26 7.93
CA GLN A 50 2.94 9.14 7.61
C GLN A 50 2.99 8.79 6.11
N HIS A 51 2.94 9.79 5.23
CA HIS A 51 3.08 9.58 3.79
C HIS A 51 4.43 8.91 3.48
N ASN A 52 5.51 9.43 4.06
CA ASN A 52 6.86 8.88 3.85
C ASN A 52 6.97 7.43 4.32
N GLU A 53 6.45 7.10 5.50
CA GLU A 53 6.46 5.73 6.03
C GLU A 53 5.73 4.76 5.07
N TYR A 54 4.52 5.12 4.64
CA TYR A 54 3.73 4.29 3.73
C TYR A 54 4.34 4.22 2.34
N PHE A 55 4.98 5.30 1.87
CA PHE A 55 5.73 5.29 0.63
C PHE A 55 6.93 4.33 0.71
N PHE A 56 7.70 4.31 1.80
CA PHE A 56 8.79 3.35 1.97
C PHE A 56 8.29 1.90 1.97
N LYS A 57 7.21 1.61 2.71
CA LYS A 57 6.55 0.28 2.70
C LYS A 57 6.12 -0.13 1.30
N TRP A 58 5.56 0.79 0.53
CA TRP A 58 5.19 0.55 -0.87
C TRP A 58 6.41 0.24 -1.74
N LYS A 59 7.50 1.00 -1.64
CA LYS A 59 8.74 0.73 -2.39
C LYS A 59 9.38 -0.60 -2.00
N GLU A 60 9.29 -1.00 -0.73
CA GLU A 60 9.74 -2.32 -0.30
C GLU A 60 8.89 -3.43 -0.90
N LEU A 61 7.55 -3.28 -0.85
CA LEU A 61 6.62 -4.22 -1.47
C LEU A 61 6.90 -4.37 -2.97
N GLU A 62 7.09 -3.26 -3.69
CA GLU A 62 7.44 -3.28 -5.11
C GLU A 62 8.74 -4.07 -5.36
N LYS A 63 9.79 -3.82 -4.57
CA LYS A 63 11.06 -4.55 -4.67
C LYS A 63 10.87 -6.05 -4.43
N ARG A 64 10.06 -6.43 -3.44
CA ARG A 64 9.77 -7.83 -3.11
C ARG A 64 9.01 -8.53 -4.23
N LEU A 65 7.99 -7.88 -4.78
CA LEU A 65 7.20 -8.39 -5.91
C LEU A 65 8.10 -8.61 -7.14
N ARG A 66 8.94 -7.63 -7.50
CA ARG A 66 9.89 -7.75 -8.61
C ARG A 66 10.89 -8.90 -8.43
N LYS A 67 11.29 -9.20 -7.19
CA LYS A 67 12.22 -10.31 -6.87
C LYS A 67 11.54 -11.67 -6.69
N GLY A 68 10.22 -11.76 -6.86
CA GLY A 68 9.46 -12.98 -6.55
C GLY A 68 9.58 -13.40 -5.07
N GLN A 69 9.85 -12.44 -4.18
CA GLN A 69 9.92 -12.65 -2.74
C GLN A 69 8.53 -12.48 -2.14
N THR A 70 7.65 -13.45 -2.42
CA THR A 70 6.29 -13.49 -1.88
C THR A 70 6.30 -13.96 -0.42
N ILE A 71 5.18 -13.75 0.28
CA ILE A 71 4.96 -14.22 1.65
C ILE A 71 5.21 -15.74 1.74
N ASP A 72 4.80 -16.46 0.71
CA ASP A 72 4.94 -17.91 0.60
C ASP A 72 6.36 -18.37 0.25
N LYS A 73 7.35 -17.49 0.10
CA LYS A 73 8.71 -17.94 -0.24
C LYS A 73 9.26 -18.90 0.81
N LYS A 74 8.98 -18.66 2.10
CA LYS A 74 9.40 -19.57 3.18
C LYS A 74 8.65 -20.90 3.11
N GLU A 75 7.36 -20.85 2.86
CA GLU A 75 6.49 -22.02 2.73
C GLU A 75 6.87 -22.88 1.51
N LEU A 76 7.08 -22.25 0.35
CA LEU A 76 7.57 -22.89 -0.87
C LEU A 76 8.96 -23.52 -0.67
N LEU A 77 9.86 -22.85 0.06
CA LEU A 77 11.18 -23.41 0.39
C LEU A 77 11.06 -24.61 1.34
N ALA A 78 10.15 -24.58 2.31
CA ALA A 78 9.87 -25.71 3.20
C ALA A 78 9.32 -26.91 2.41
N GLN A 79 8.34 -26.68 1.52
CA GLN A 79 7.77 -27.71 0.65
C GLN A 79 8.81 -28.31 -0.32
N ARG A 80 9.72 -27.49 -0.86
CA ARG A 80 10.84 -27.98 -1.71
C ARG A 80 11.82 -28.85 -0.93
N LYS A 81 12.14 -28.51 0.33
CA LYS A 81 13.02 -29.32 1.18
C LYS A 81 12.40 -30.70 1.47
N LEU A 82 11.10 -30.75 1.76
CA LEU A 82 10.39 -32.01 1.96
C LEU A 82 10.41 -32.88 0.69
N LYS A 83 10.11 -32.32 -0.49
CA LYS A 83 10.15 -33.06 -1.76
C LYS A 83 11.54 -33.56 -2.14
N ASN A 84 12.60 -32.81 -1.84
CA ASN A 84 13.97 -33.21 -2.16
C ASN A 84 14.56 -34.20 -1.15
N GLY A 85 14.10 -34.21 0.10
CA GLY A 85 14.49 -35.19 1.12
C GLY A 85 13.77 -36.55 0.99
N MET A 86 12.75 -36.64 0.15
CA MET A 86 11.95 -37.86 -0.08
C MET A 86 12.31 -38.57 -1.39
N LYS A 87 13.41 -38.16 -2.04
CA LYS A 87 13.96 -38.87 -3.21
C LYS A 87 14.74 -40.10 -2.71
N PHE A 88 14.10 -41.27 -2.81
CA PHE A 88 14.76 -42.57 -2.78
C PHE A 88 15.53 -42.81 -4.09
#